data_AF-A0A5D0CKW9-F1
#
_entry.id   AF-A0A5D0CKW9-F1
#
_cell.length_a   1.000
_cell.length_b   1.000
_cell.length_c   1.000
_cell.angle_alpha   90.00
_cell.angle_beta   90.00
_cell.angle_gamma   90.00
#
_symmetry.space_group_name_H-M   'P 1'
#
loop_
_entity.id
_entity.type
_entity.pdbx_description
1 polymer ?
#
loop_
_entity_poly.entity_id
_entity_poly.type
_entity_poly.pdbx_seq_one_letter_code
_entity_poly.pdbx_strand_id
1 'polypeptide(L)'
;MAFRESLNYYDHVFHESNDQKAFPVQQFGAVPGLQKWKWDHVIETADYCLSELQEDVELGVRTAKEVESIKYRSYKTSTVKFSYGEDTVYHVKIRDVWLGESSKRCKSAGI
;
A
#
# COMPACT_ATOMS: atom_id res chain seq x y z
N MET A 1 -24.73 -5.81 -9.12
CA MET A 1 -23.40 -6.38 -9.46
C MET A 1 -22.35 -5.33 -9.14
N ALA A 2 -21.58 -5.58 -8.08
CA ALA A 2 -20.63 -4.65 -7.50
C ALA A 2 -19.29 -4.65 -8.25
N PHE A 3 -19.25 -4.04 -9.44
CA PHE A 3 -18.01 -3.75 -10.18
C PHE A 3 -17.64 -2.26 -10.16
N ARG A 4 -18.49 -1.40 -9.58
CA ARG A 4 -18.32 0.06 -9.59
C ARG A 4 -17.75 0.63 -8.29
N GLU A 5 -17.77 -0.13 -7.20
CA GLU A 5 -17.35 0.33 -5.85
C GLU A 5 -15.86 0.11 -5.57
N SER A 6 -15.15 -0.63 -6.42
CA SER A 6 -13.73 -0.99 -6.20
C SER A 6 -12.75 -0.30 -7.16
N LEU A 7 -13.19 0.77 -7.85
CA LEU A 7 -12.30 1.53 -8.74
C LEU A 7 -11.10 2.13 -8.00
N ASN A 8 -11.25 2.42 -6.71
CA ASN A 8 -10.24 3.08 -5.87
C ASN A 8 -9.61 2.12 -4.85
N TYR A 9 -9.83 0.80 -4.97
CA TYR A 9 -9.39 -0.18 -3.97
C TYR A 9 -7.87 -0.09 -3.68
N TYR A 10 -7.08 0.31 -4.68
CA TYR A 10 -5.63 0.41 -4.56
C TYR A 10 -5.09 1.83 -4.32
N ASP A 11 -5.95 2.85 -4.26
CA ASP A 11 -5.53 4.27 -4.20
C ASP A 11 -4.73 4.62 -2.94
N HIS A 12 -4.90 3.82 -1.88
CA HIS A 12 -4.23 4.03 -0.58
C HIS A 12 -3.39 2.83 -0.15
N VAL A 13 -3.21 1.84 -1.02
CA VAL A 13 -2.49 0.60 -0.71
C VAL A 13 -0.99 0.75 -0.93
N PHE A 14 -0.59 1.68 -1.80
CA PHE A 14 0.80 1.89 -2.18
C PHE A 14 1.31 3.24 -1.70
N HIS A 15 2.40 3.21 -0.92
CA HIS A 15 3.15 4.41 -0.56
C HIS A 15 4.42 4.51 -1.41
N GLU A 16 4.84 5.74 -1.71
CA GLU A 16 6.13 5.95 -2.36
C GLU A 16 7.25 5.41 -1.50
N SER A 17 8.18 4.69 -2.13
CA SER A 17 9.37 4.21 -1.46
C SER A 17 10.46 5.28 -1.53
N ASN A 18 11.05 5.62 -0.39
CA ASN A 18 12.27 6.44 -0.37
C ASN A 18 13.49 5.70 -0.95
N ASP A 19 13.39 4.38 -1.11
CA ASP A 19 14.43 3.57 -1.74
C ASP A 19 14.26 3.56 -3.26
N GLN A 20 15.26 4.07 -3.98
CA GLN A 20 15.35 3.90 -5.42
C GLN A 20 15.84 2.49 -5.77
N LYS A 21 14.91 1.55 -5.95
CA LYS A 21 15.20 0.20 -6.47
C LYS A 21 14.80 0.11 -7.93
N ALA A 22 15.74 -0.32 -8.77
CA ALA A 22 15.45 -0.64 -10.15
C ALA A 22 14.52 -1.85 -10.25
N PHE A 23 13.62 -1.85 -11.23
CA PHE A 23 12.78 -3.00 -11.52
C PHE A 23 13.64 -4.20 -11.94
N PRO A 24 13.49 -5.39 -11.31
CA PRO A 24 14.38 -6.52 -11.53
C PRO A 24 14.01 -7.29 -12.81
N VAL A 25 14.17 -6.65 -13.98
CA VAL A 25 13.85 -7.21 -15.30
C VAL A 25 14.47 -8.60 -15.52
N GLN A 26 15.66 -8.85 -14.96
CA GLN A 26 16.38 -10.11 -15.12
C GLN A 26 15.62 -11.31 -14.53
N GLN A 27 14.74 -11.09 -13.54
CA GLN A 27 13.97 -12.17 -12.89
C GLN A 27 12.80 -12.68 -13.76
N PHE A 28 12.35 -11.89 -14.73
CA PHE A 28 11.15 -12.19 -15.52
C PHE A 28 11.46 -12.79 -16.91
N GLY A 29 12.73 -12.99 -17.24
CA GLY A 29 13.13 -13.51 -18.55
C GLY A 29 12.80 -12.55 -19.70
N ALA A 30 12.76 -13.07 -20.94
CA ALA A 30 12.51 -12.28 -22.13
C ALA A 30 11.01 -12.05 -22.37
N VAL A 31 10.34 -11.32 -21.48
CA VAL A 31 8.96 -10.85 -21.71
C VAL A 31 8.99 -9.69 -22.70
N PRO A 32 8.46 -9.85 -23.94
CA PRO A 32 8.52 -8.79 -24.94
C PRO A 32 7.76 -7.55 -24.47
N GLY A 33 8.40 -6.39 -24.60
CA GLY A 33 7.80 -5.11 -24.28
C GLY A 33 7.90 -4.67 -22.82
N LEU A 34 8.38 -5.51 -21.90
CA LEU A 34 8.55 -5.16 -20.48
C LEU A 34 9.50 -3.95 -20.27
N GLN A 35 10.50 -3.81 -21.14
CA GLN A 35 11.43 -2.68 -21.15
C GLN A 35 10.79 -1.34 -21.57
N LYS A 36 9.60 -1.36 -22.18
CA LYS A 36 8.89 -0.14 -22.65
C LYS A 36 8.05 0.52 -21.56
N TRP A 37 7.93 -0.13 -20.41
CA TRP A 37 7.13 0.34 -19.28
C TRP A 37 8.01 1.20 -18.38
N LYS A 38 7.45 2.28 -17.85
CA LYS A 38 8.05 3.02 -16.75
C LYS A 38 7.64 2.33 -15.46
N TRP A 39 8.63 1.90 -14.67
CA TRP A 39 8.39 1.22 -13.41
C TRP A 39 8.69 2.16 -12.27
N ASP A 40 7.72 2.37 -11.41
CA ASP A 40 7.89 3.12 -10.18
C ASP A 40 7.88 2.13 -9.00
N HIS A 41 8.90 2.23 -8.15
CA HIS A 41 9.05 1.39 -6.97
C HIS A 41 8.22 1.97 -5.83
N VAL A 42 7.25 1.20 -5.37
CA VAL A 42 6.34 1.57 -4.28
C VAL A 42 6.35 0.48 -3.21
N ILE A 43 5.85 0.80 -2.04
CA ILE A 43 5.67 -0.17 -0.95
C ILE A 43 4.18 -0.41 -0.74
N GLU A 44 3.80 -1.68 -0.65
CA GLU A 44 2.47 -2.04 -0.16
C GLU A 44 2.45 -1.93 1.36
N THR A 45 1.45 -1.25 1.89
CA THR A 45 1.33 -0.98 3.33
C THR A 45 0.06 -1.58 3.93
N ALA A 46 0.19 -2.03 5.18
CA ALA A 46 -0.94 -2.29 6.06
C ALA A 46 -1.00 -1.18 7.09
N ASP A 47 -2.16 -0.56 7.22
CA ASP A 47 -2.43 0.51 8.16
C ASP A 47 -3.23 -0.06 9.32
N TYR A 48 -2.82 0.26 10.55
CA TYR A 48 -3.48 -0.19 11.78
C TYR A 48 -3.78 1.00 12.67
N CYS A 49 -5.06 1.21 13.00
CA CYS A 49 -5.46 2.21 13.99
C CYS A 49 -5.20 1.69 15.40
N LEU A 50 -4.72 2.54 16.30
CA LEU A 50 -4.43 2.14 17.67
C LEU A 50 -5.71 1.71 18.40
N SER A 51 -6.83 2.39 18.17
CA SER A 51 -8.12 2.02 18.77
C SER A 51 -8.57 0.61 18.36
N GLU A 52 -8.50 0.28 17.07
CA GLU A 52 -8.82 -1.06 16.54
C GLU A 52 -7.89 -2.12 17.11
N LEU A 53 -6.59 -1.84 17.21
CA LEU A 53 -5.62 -2.77 17.82
C LEU A 53 -5.90 -3.02 19.31
N GLN A 54 -6.43 -2.02 20.03
CA GLN A 54 -6.81 -2.15 21.42
C GLN A 54 -8.10 -2.97 21.56
N GLU A 55 -9.10 -2.70 20.73
CA GLU A 55 -10.34 -3.48 20.66
C GLU A 55 -10.05 -4.96 20.33
N ASP A 56 -9.19 -5.23 19.35
CA ASP A 56 -8.73 -6.58 19.00
C ASP A 56 -8.15 -7.33 20.21
N VAL A 57 -7.43 -6.63 21.10
CA VAL A 57 -6.87 -7.21 22.33
C VAL A 57 -7.96 -7.50 23.35
N GLU A 58 -8.92 -6.58 23.53
CA GLU A 58 -10.05 -6.77 24.44
C GLU A 58 -10.95 -7.92 24.01
N LEU A 59 -11.16 -8.09 22.69
CA LEU A 59 -11.93 -9.18 22.10
C LEU A 59 -11.15 -10.50 22.01
N GLY A 60 -9.86 -10.50 22.36
CA GLY A 60 -8.99 -11.69 22.28
C GLY A 60 -8.66 -12.12 20.85
N VAL A 61 -8.90 -11.26 19.86
CA VAL A 61 -8.53 -11.47 18.44
C VAL A 61 -7.02 -11.34 18.26
N ARG A 62 -6.38 -10.48 19.04
CA ARG A 62 -4.94 -10.20 18.99
C ARG A 62 -4.35 -10.16 20.39
N THR A 63 -3.06 -10.43 20.51
CA THR A 63 -2.33 -10.29 21.78
C THR A 63 -1.62 -8.93 21.87
N ALA A 64 -1.41 -8.45 23.10
CA ALA A 64 -0.62 -7.24 23.33
C ALA A 64 0.80 -7.32 22.72
N LYS A 65 1.40 -8.52 22.68
CA LYS A 65 2.71 -8.75 22.07
C LYS A 65 2.68 -8.54 20.55
N GLU A 66 1.61 -8.94 19.88
CA GLU A 66 1.44 -8.70 18.44
C GLU A 66 1.24 -7.22 18.14
N VAL A 67 0.49 -6.50 18.98
CA VAL A 67 0.33 -5.04 18.88
C VAL A 67 1.69 -4.34 19.00
N GLU A 68 2.51 -4.70 19.99
CA GLU A 68 3.86 -4.14 20.13
C GLU A 68 4.76 -4.49 18.93
N SER A 69 4.60 -5.69 18.36
CA SER A 69 5.31 -6.05 17.12
C SER A 69 4.88 -5.19 15.94
N ILE A 70 3.58 -4.88 15.80
CA ILE A 70 3.07 -3.97 14.76
C ILE A 70 3.68 -2.59 14.93
N LYS A 71 3.64 -2.03 16.15
CA LYS A 71 4.22 -0.71 16.43
C LYS A 71 5.71 -0.67 16.09
N TYR A 72 6.47 -1.68 16.53
CA TYR A 72 7.90 -1.78 16.26
C TYR A 72 8.23 -1.91 14.77
N ARG A 73 7.42 -2.66 14.01
CA ARG A 73 7.60 -2.86 12.57
C ARG A 73 7.06 -1.71 11.73
N SER A 74 6.31 -0.79 12.31
CA SER A 74 5.81 0.38 11.60
C SER A 74 6.99 1.26 11.21
N TYR A 75 7.02 1.68 9.94
CA TYR A 75 8.08 2.57 9.44
C TYR A 75 7.64 4.04 9.49
N LYS A 76 6.34 4.27 9.66
CA LYS A 76 5.72 5.58 9.79
C LYS A 76 4.54 5.48 10.75
N THR A 77 4.37 6.52 11.54
CA THR A 77 3.19 6.75 12.37
C THR A 77 2.56 8.06 11.95
N SER A 78 1.23 8.11 11.87
CA SER A 78 0.49 9.34 11.60
C SER A 78 -0.68 9.49 12.55
N THR A 79 -1.22 10.70 12.64
CA THR A 79 -2.43 10.98 13.41
C THR A 79 -3.54 11.31 12.42
N VAL A 80 -4.66 10.58 12.50
CA VAL A 80 -5.85 10.83 11.69
C VAL A 80 -6.91 11.46 12.58
N LYS A 81 -7.52 12.54 12.09
CA LYS A 81 -8.63 13.21 12.77
C LYS A 81 -9.95 12.68 12.25
N PHE A 82 -10.78 12.19 13.15
CA PHE A 82 -12.17 11.82 12.91
C PHE A 82 -13.09 12.87 13.55
N SER A 83 -14.40 12.77 13.26
CA SER A 83 -15.39 13.65 13.88
C SER A 83 -15.54 13.44 15.38
N TYR A 84 -15.15 12.27 15.89
CA TYR A 84 -15.28 11.85 17.29
C TYR A 84 -13.96 11.85 18.07
N GLY A 85 -12.86 12.30 17.46
CA GLY A 85 -11.55 12.31 18.11
C GLY A 85 -10.40 12.17 17.13
N GLU A 86 -9.21 11.94 17.66
CA GLU A 86 -8.01 11.65 16.86
C GLU A 86 -7.54 10.24 17.17
N ASP A 87 -6.99 9.55 16.17
CA ASP A 87 -6.38 8.23 16.34
C ASP A 87 -4.97 8.19 15.77
N THR A 88 -4.16 7.30 16.31
CA THR A 88 -2.81 7.02 15.86
C THR A 88 -2.85 5.85 14.88
N VAL A 89 -2.31 6.05 13.68
CA VAL A 89 -2.22 5.02 12.64
C VAL A 89 -0.77 4.59 12.47
N TYR A 90 -0.54 3.28 12.56
CA TYR A 90 0.75 2.64 12.32
C TYR A 90 0.79 2.08 10.90
N HIS A 91 1.72 2.58 10.07
CA HIS A 91 1.92 2.10 8.71
C HIS A 91 3.02 1.05 8.69
N VAL A 92 2.67 -0.19 8.35
CA VAL A 92 3.60 -1.33 8.29
C VAL A 92 3.85 -1.68 6.83
N LYS A 93 5.13 -1.69 6.43
CA LYS A 93 5.54 -2.16 5.11
C LYS A 93 5.32 -3.68 5.01
N ILE A 94 4.56 -4.11 4.02
CA ILE A 94 4.33 -5.53 3.72
C ILE A 94 5.37 -6.03 2.72
N ARG A 95 5.50 -5.37 1.57
CA ARG A 95 6.42 -5.76 0.50
C ARG A 95 6.75 -4.61 -0.45
N ASP A 96 7.84 -4.79 -1.18
CA ASP A 96 8.20 -3.96 -2.33
C ASP A 96 7.34 -4.36 -3.53
N VAL A 97 6.81 -3.37 -4.24
CA VAL A 97 5.95 -3.55 -5.43
C VAL A 97 6.45 -2.60 -6.53
N TRP A 98 6.30 -3.02 -7.78
CA TRP A 98 6.58 -2.16 -8.93
C TRP A 98 5.30 -1.92 -9.71
N LEU A 99 4.91 -0.65 -9.81
CA LEU A 99 3.80 -0.22 -10.63
C LEU A 99 4.34 0.15 -12.00
N GLY A 100 3.82 -0.52 -13.03
CA GLY A 100 4.20 -0.29 -14.40
C GLY A 100 3.19 0.61 -15.09
N GLU A 101 3.63 1.74 -15.61
CA GLU A 101 2.84 2.57 -16.51
C GLU A 101 3.30 2.37 -17.96
N SER A 102 2.35 2.06 -18.84
CA SER A 102 2.63 2.01 -20.27
C SER A 102 2.58 3.43 -20.84
N SER A 103 3.64 3.86 -21.52
CA SER A 103 3.76 5.19 -22.14
C SER A 103 2.76 5.46 -23.29
N LYS A 104 1.88 4.50 -23.61
CA LYS A 104 0.82 4.70 -24.61
C LYS A 104 -0.32 5.50 -24.00
N ARG A 105 -0.31 6.82 -24.20
CA ARG A 105 -1.57 7.57 -24.27
C ARG A 105 -2.41 6.91 -25.36
N CYS A 106 -3.45 6.16 -24.99
CA CYS A 106 -4.58 6.00 -25.88
C CYS A 106 -5.13 7.41 -26.11
N LYS A 107 -4.84 8.01 -27.27
CA LYS A 107 -5.62 9.14 -27.75
C LYS A 107 -7.06 8.62 -27.82
N SER A 108 -7.92 9.06 -26.91
CA SER A 108 -9.35 9.03 -27.14
C SER A 108 -9.55 9.82 -28.44
N ALA A 109 -9.93 9.12 -29.50
CA ALA A 109 -10.49 9.75 -30.67
C ALA A 109 -11.77 10.43 -30.20
N GLY A 110 -11.69 11.75 -29.98
CA GLY A 110 -12.87 12.59 -29.83
C GLY A 110 -13.65 12.53 -31.15
N ILE A 111 -14.89 12.08 -31.03
CA ILE A 111 -15.93 12.14 -32.07
C ILE A 111 -16.25 13.61 -32.36
#